data_AF-A0A897N1D7-F1
#
_entry.id   AF-A0A897N1D7-F1
#
_cell.length_a   1.000
_cell.length_b   1.000
_cell.length_c   1.000
_cell.angle_alpha   90.00
_cell.angle_beta   90.00
_cell.angle_gamma   90.00
#
_symmetry.space_group_name_H-M   'P 1'
#
loop_
_entity.id
_entity.type
_entity.pdbx_description
1 polymer ?
#
loop_
_entity_poly.entity_id
_entity_poly.type
_entity_poly.pdbx_seq_one_letter_code
_entity_poly.pdbx_strand_id
1 'polypeptide(L)'
;MTPIDVLVPIIRAGIDETLSYLTLHVITCLVPAFFIAGGISAVLSDRFIKKYLSSDAPKLQAYSIASVSGVALAVCSCTILPMFAGLYKKGAGIGPATAFLFSGPAINVLAIVFTARVLGLPLGGARAFFAVAMAAGIGLTMALVFGSSNDSESPEGQTVATDGGQVVAERDRPLWVTGGFFGSQVAILLIAATGLLSWAVKAPLLAPWFALLGYLLYTQFDRDVIEEWLQETWFFTKAIFPLLIAGTFVIGIIGAVAAMAQGMGPLETVTTDAGETFTAHQVAPGLLTQGIFGETTVLSSGLASVIGAVLYMPTLLEVPIIGSLFGYTNGLMADGPALALLLAGPSLSLPNMLVIWKTIGTKRTALYISLVAVAATVAGLIWGLLIV
;
A
#
# COMPACT_ATOMS: atom_id res chain seq x y z
N MET A 1 -4.46 -41.55 1.56
CA MET A 1 -5.41 -40.42 1.67
C MET A 1 -6.27 -40.42 0.42
N THR A 2 -7.58 -40.30 0.54
CA THR A 2 -8.41 -40.12 -0.66
C THR A 2 -8.16 -38.73 -1.25
N PRO A 3 -8.38 -38.51 -2.56
CA PRO A 3 -8.27 -37.17 -3.16
C PRO A 3 -9.11 -36.11 -2.43
N ILE A 4 -10.23 -36.52 -1.84
CA ILE A 4 -11.13 -35.66 -1.06
C ILE A 4 -10.48 -35.23 0.26
N ASP A 5 -9.78 -36.13 0.95
CA ASP A 5 -9.09 -35.85 2.23
C ASP A 5 -7.94 -34.84 2.06
N VAL A 6 -7.41 -34.70 0.86
CA VAL A 6 -6.35 -33.74 0.52
C VAL A 6 -6.95 -32.41 0.03
N LEU A 7 -7.99 -32.46 -0.81
CA LEU A 7 -8.55 -31.27 -1.44
C LEU A 7 -9.35 -30.39 -0.46
N VAL A 8 -10.09 -31.01 0.46
CA VAL A 8 -10.97 -30.28 1.39
C VAL A 8 -10.18 -29.38 2.36
N PRO A 9 -9.09 -29.83 3.01
CA PRO A 9 -8.28 -28.97 3.88
C PRO A 9 -7.63 -27.80 3.12
N ILE A 10 -7.18 -28.01 1.88
CA ILE A 10 -6.58 -26.96 1.05
C ILE A 10 -7.58 -25.85 0.75
N ILE A 11 -8.77 -26.21 0.26
CA ILE A 11 -9.81 -25.25 -0.08
C ILE A 11 -10.25 -24.50 1.18
N ARG A 12 -10.39 -25.22 2.31
CA ARG A 12 -10.77 -24.62 3.58
C ARG A 12 -9.74 -23.62 4.09
N ALA A 13 -8.44 -23.90 3.97
CA ALA A 13 -7.38 -22.94 4.30
C ALA A 13 -7.48 -21.67 3.43
N GLY A 14 -7.74 -21.82 2.13
CA GLY A 14 -8.01 -20.68 1.25
C GLY A 14 -9.23 -19.84 1.69
N ILE A 15 -10.33 -20.49 2.08
CA ILE A 15 -11.54 -19.83 2.57
C ILE A 15 -11.28 -19.12 3.92
N ASP A 16 -10.65 -19.80 4.88
CA ASP A 16 -10.39 -19.26 6.22
C ASP A 16 -9.48 -18.03 6.14
N GLU A 17 -8.43 -18.08 5.31
CA GLU A 17 -7.54 -16.94 5.06
C GLU A 17 -8.29 -15.77 4.40
N THR A 18 -9.15 -16.05 3.43
CA THR A 18 -9.97 -15.01 2.76
C THR A 18 -10.98 -14.39 3.72
N LEU A 19 -11.65 -15.18 4.57
CA LEU A 19 -12.61 -14.68 5.55
C LEU A 19 -11.92 -13.85 6.64
N SER A 20 -10.76 -14.30 7.11
CA SER A 20 -9.90 -13.54 8.03
C SER A 20 -9.55 -12.17 7.43
N TYR A 21 -9.09 -12.17 6.18
CA TYR A 21 -8.78 -10.94 5.45
C TYR A 21 -10.01 -10.01 5.28
N LEU A 22 -11.14 -10.55 4.81
CA LEU A 22 -12.35 -9.76 4.53
C LEU A 22 -12.92 -9.11 5.79
N THR A 23 -12.95 -9.84 6.91
CA THR A 23 -13.51 -9.36 8.18
C THR A 23 -12.62 -8.32 8.88
N LEU A 24 -11.30 -8.54 8.89
CA LEU A 24 -10.36 -7.66 9.58
C LEU A 24 -9.96 -6.42 8.77
N HIS A 25 -9.86 -6.52 7.44
CA HIS A 25 -9.19 -5.49 6.62
C HIS A 25 -10.09 -4.80 5.58
N VAL A 26 -11.01 -5.51 4.91
CA VAL A 26 -11.82 -4.88 3.85
C VAL A 26 -12.85 -3.91 4.41
N ILE A 27 -13.59 -4.33 5.43
CA ILE A 27 -14.73 -3.53 5.93
C ILE A 27 -14.24 -2.30 6.71
N THR A 28 -13.12 -2.43 7.42
CA THR A 28 -12.61 -1.44 8.37
C THR A 28 -11.66 -0.42 7.74
N CYS A 29 -10.90 -0.80 6.70
CA CYS A 29 -9.90 0.07 6.08
C CYS A 29 -10.18 0.40 4.61
N LEU A 30 -10.65 -0.55 3.80
CA LEU A 30 -10.80 -0.33 2.34
C LEU A 30 -11.92 0.68 2.02
N VAL A 31 -13.07 0.55 2.68
CA VAL A 31 -14.24 1.42 2.46
C VAL A 31 -13.93 2.88 2.86
N PRO A 32 -13.38 3.17 4.06
CA PRO A 32 -13.00 4.54 4.39
C PRO A 32 -11.85 5.09 3.53
N ALA A 33 -10.88 4.25 3.14
CA ALA A 33 -9.73 4.69 2.34
C ALA A 33 -10.16 5.17 0.93
N PHE A 34 -11.05 4.45 0.24
CA PHE A 34 -11.57 4.91 -1.05
C PHE A 34 -12.36 6.22 -0.93
N PHE A 35 -13.05 6.40 0.19
CA PHE A 35 -13.75 7.65 0.49
C PHE A 35 -12.74 8.81 0.72
N ILE A 36 -11.64 8.57 1.45
CA ILE A 36 -10.57 9.55 1.74
C ILE A 36 -9.79 9.93 0.48
N ALA A 37 -9.59 9.02 -0.47
CA ALA A 37 -8.84 9.29 -1.69
C ALA A 37 -9.41 10.49 -2.49
N GLY A 38 -10.75 10.57 -2.59
CA GLY A 38 -11.44 11.71 -3.23
C GLY A 38 -11.42 13.00 -2.40
N GLY A 39 -11.21 12.88 -1.09
CA GLY A 39 -10.91 14.00 -0.22
C GLY A 39 -9.55 14.58 -0.52
N ILE A 40 -8.48 13.77 -0.48
CA ILE A 40 -7.10 14.26 -0.55
C ILE A 40 -6.80 15.01 -1.86
N SER A 41 -7.44 14.64 -2.97
CA SER A 41 -7.42 15.43 -4.22
C SER A 41 -7.90 16.87 -4.05
N ALA A 42 -8.81 17.13 -3.09
CA ALA A 42 -9.36 18.45 -2.77
C ALA A 42 -8.51 19.32 -1.82
N VAL A 43 -7.60 18.72 -1.05
CA VAL A 43 -6.63 19.47 -0.21
C VAL A 43 -5.37 19.84 -0.99
N LEU A 44 -4.99 19.03 -1.98
CA LEU A 44 -3.90 19.35 -2.89
C LEU A 44 -4.39 20.35 -3.94
N SER A 45 -4.57 21.59 -3.47
CA SER A 45 -4.86 22.74 -4.31
C SER A 45 -3.78 22.89 -5.39
N ASP A 46 -4.20 23.33 -6.58
CA ASP A 46 -3.29 23.61 -7.69
C ASP A 46 -2.19 24.61 -7.28
N ARG A 47 -2.49 25.46 -6.31
CA ARG A 47 -1.56 26.42 -5.71
C ARG A 47 -0.45 25.75 -4.91
N PHE A 48 -0.78 24.72 -4.11
CA PHE A 48 0.23 23.94 -3.38
C PHE A 48 1.13 23.18 -4.35
N ILE A 49 0.54 22.54 -5.36
CA ILE A 49 1.28 21.79 -6.37
C ILE A 49 2.21 22.72 -7.15
N LYS A 50 1.69 23.85 -7.69
CA LYS A 50 2.50 24.82 -8.42
C LYS A 50 3.64 25.41 -7.60
N LYS A 51 3.44 25.61 -6.29
CA LYS A 51 4.45 26.23 -5.42
C LYS A 51 5.51 25.24 -4.92
N TYR A 52 5.10 24.02 -4.56
CA TYR A 52 5.97 23.09 -3.84
C TYR A 52 6.32 21.81 -4.61
N LEU A 53 5.55 21.41 -5.63
CA LEU A 53 5.75 20.13 -6.32
C LEU A 53 5.91 20.27 -7.84
N SER A 54 5.81 21.49 -8.39
CA SER A 54 6.00 21.76 -9.81
C SER A 54 7.45 21.53 -10.25
N SER A 55 7.65 21.34 -11.56
CA SER A 55 8.99 21.26 -12.16
C SER A 55 9.82 22.52 -11.91
N ASP A 56 9.18 23.67 -11.77
CA ASP A 56 9.82 24.97 -11.51
C ASP A 56 10.10 25.23 -10.02
N ALA A 57 9.53 24.44 -9.12
CA ALA A 57 9.74 24.61 -7.68
C ALA A 57 11.20 24.31 -7.30
N PRO A 58 11.74 24.93 -6.23
CA PRO A 58 13.08 24.64 -5.76
C PRO A 58 13.25 23.14 -5.49
N LYS A 59 14.18 22.50 -6.22
CA LYS A 59 14.37 21.03 -6.18
C LYS A 59 14.54 20.51 -4.75
N LEU A 60 15.24 21.21 -3.88
CA LEU A 60 15.38 20.74 -2.50
C LEU A 60 14.02 20.68 -1.76
N GLN A 61 13.14 21.65 -1.97
CA GLN A 61 11.82 21.70 -1.30
C GLN A 61 10.90 20.62 -1.86
N ALA A 62 10.79 20.51 -3.18
CA ALA A 62 9.87 19.58 -3.82
C ALA A 62 10.16 18.12 -3.45
N TYR A 63 11.43 17.73 -3.44
CA TYR A 63 11.83 16.36 -3.16
C TYR A 63 11.76 16.05 -1.68
N SER A 64 12.12 17.00 -0.82
CA SER A 64 12.00 16.82 0.63
C SER A 64 10.54 16.62 1.01
N ILE A 65 9.63 17.50 0.55
CA ILE A 65 8.19 17.42 0.84
C ILE A 65 7.62 16.11 0.28
N ALA A 66 7.90 15.78 -0.97
CA ALA A 66 7.38 14.55 -1.60
C ALA A 66 7.90 13.27 -0.92
N SER A 67 9.16 13.26 -0.46
CA SER A 67 9.75 12.07 0.15
C SER A 67 9.24 11.81 1.56
N VAL A 68 8.82 12.84 2.30
CA VAL A 68 8.34 12.70 3.68
C VAL A 68 6.82 12.81 3.83
N SER A 69 6.09 13.22 2.80
CA SER A 69 4.63 13.40 2.87
C SER A 69 3.86 12.12 3.21
N GLY A 70 4.43 10.94 2.91
CA GLY A 70 3.84 9.65 3.30
C GLY A 70 3.68 9.47 4.80
N VAL A 71 4.56 10.10 5.60
CA VAL A 71 4.45 10.13 7.07
C VAL A 71 3.16 10.80 7.51
N ALA A 72 2.83 11.95 6.91
CA ALA A 72 1.72 12.78 7.33
C ALA A 72 0.36 12.30 6.79
N LEU A 73 0.35 11.75 5.58
CA LEU A 73 -0.90 11.51 4.85
C LEU A 73 -1.51 10.12 5.12
N ALA A 74 -0.83 9.23 5.84
CA ALA A 74 -1.30 7.87 6.20
C ALA A 74 -1.99 7.15 5.02
N VAL A 75 -1.40 7.28 3.83
CA VAL A 75 -1.98 6.82 2.55
C VAL A 75 -1.60 5.36 2.35
N CYS A 76 -2.47 4.58 1.72
CA CYS A 76 -2.16 3.21 1.31
C CYS A 76 -1.91 3.16 -0.20
N SER A 77 -1.46 2.01 -0.69
CA SER A 77 -1.19 1.77 -2.12
C SER A 77 -2.40 2.05 -3.02
N CYS A 78 -3.63 1.91 -2.51
CA CYS A 78 -4.86 2.18 -3.25
C CYS A 78 -5.15 3.67 -3.43
N THR A 79 -4.79 4.49 -2.44
CA THR A 79 -5.16 5.91 -2.41
C THR A 79 -4.05 6.81 -2.95
N ILE A 80 -2.81 6.33 -2.96
CA ILE A 80 -1.67 7.09 -3.50
C ILE A 80 -1.69 7.19 -5.03
N LEU A 81 -2.30 6.21 -5.71
CA LEU A 81 -2.42 6.17 -7.17
C LEU A 81 -3.24 7.31 -7.78
N PRO A 82 -4.52 7.49 -7.41
CA PRO A 82 -5.31 8.59 -7.94
C PRO A 82 -4.70 9.94 -7.56
N MET A 83 -4.12 10.04 -6.36
CA MET A 83 -3.40 11.24 -5.93
C MET A 83 -2.17 11.54 -6.81
N PHE A 84 -1.35 10.53 -7.09
CA PHE A 84 -0.20 10.65 -7.98
C PHE A 84 -0.63 11.09 -9.37
N ALA A 85 -1.65 10.45 -9.95
CA ALA A 85 -2.18 10.80 -11.25
C ALA A 85 -2.72 12.24 -11.28
N GLY A 86 -3.44 12.65 -10.23
CA GLY A 86 -3.93 14.02 -10.06
C GLY A 86 -2.80 15.05 -9.95
N LEU A 87 -1.78 14.78 -9.11
CA LEU A 87 -0.61 15.64 -8.96
C LEU A 87 0.13 15.81 -10.28
N TYR A 88 0.36 14.70 -10.98
CA TYR A 88 1.09 14.70 -12.23
C TYR A 88 0.33 15.48 -13.32
N LYS A 89 -0.99 15.26 -13.47
CA LYS A 89 -1.85 16.02 -14.39
C LYS A 89 -1.91 17.52 -14.05
N LYS A 90 -1.84 17.88 -12.77
CA LYS A 90 -1.80 19.28 -12.29
C LYS A 90 -0.42 19.95 -12.46
N GLY A 91 0.54 19.28 -13.11
CA GLY A 91 1.86 19.84 -13.45
C GLY A 91 2.95 19.58 -12.40
N ALA A 92 2.78 18.60 -11.51
CA ALA A 92 3.88 18.15 -10.66
C ALA A 92 4.98 17.53 -11.52
N GLY A 93 6.25 17.84 -11.21
CA GLY A 93 7.38 17.26 -11.93
C GLY A 93 7.43 15.73 -11.73
N ILE A 94 7.91 15.00 -12.74
CA ILE A 94 7.98 13.52 -12.69
C ILE A 94 8.77 13.01 -11.47
N GLY A 95 9.81 13.74 -11.05
CA GLY A 95 10.61 13.40 -9.88
C GLY A 95 9.83 13.53 -8.57
N PRO A 96 9.34 14.73 -8.19
CA PRO A 96 8.50 14.90 -7.02
C PRO A 96 7.25 14.01 -7.02
N ALA A 97 6.60 13.81 -8.17
CA ALA A 97 5.43 12.95 -8.28
C ALA A 97 5.77 11.47 -7.98
N THR A 98 6.89 10.94 -8.50
CA THR A 98 7.29 9.55 -8.25
C THR A 98 7.89 9.34 -6.86
N ALA A 99 8.57 10.34 -6.28
CA ALA A 99 8.96 10.33 -4.88
C ALA A 99 7.74 10.25 -3.95
N PHE A 100 6.71 11.04 -4.24
CA PHE A 100 5.43 11.04 -3.53
C PHE A 100 4.73 9.67 -3.63
N LEU A 101 4.67 9.12 -4.85
CA LEU A 101 4.06 7.82 -5.15
C LEU A 101 4.68 6.69 -4.33
N PHE A 102 6.01 6.67 -4.19
CA PHE A 102 6.71 5.67 -3.38
C PHE A 102 6.57 5.94 -1.87
N SER A 103 6.74 7.21 -1.45
CA SER A 103 6.73 7.64 -0.05
C SER A 103 5.45 7.25 0.69
N GLY A 104 4.30 7.47 0.04
CA GLY A 104 2.95 7.28 0.61
C GLY A 104 2.79 5.97 1.38
N PRO A 105 2.83 4.81 0.70
CA PRO A 105 2.65 3.53 1.35
C PRO A 105 3.90 3.04 2.12
N ALA A 106 5.11 3.48 1.74
CA ALA A 106 6.35 2.98 2.35
C ALA A 106 6.62 3.55 3.76
N ILE A 107 6.31 4.83 4.00
CA ILE A 107 6.64 5.57 5.25
C ILE A 107 5.37 5.88 6.07
N ASN A 108 4.29 5.12 5.86
CA ASN A 108 3.07 5.30 6.64
C ASN A 108 3.38 5.09 8.14
N VAL A 109 3.04 6.08 8.98
CA VAL A 109 3.29 6.05 10.43
C VAL A 109 2.72 4.79 11.08
N LEU A 110 1.51 4.39 10.69
CA LEU A 110 0.88 3.17 11.23
C LEU A 110 1.69 1.92 10.87
N ALA A 111 2.18 1.85 9.63
CA ALA A 111 2.95 0.72 9.15
C ALA A 111 4.33 0.65 9.83
N ILE A 112 5.00 1.80 10.01
CA ILE A 112 6.27 1.89 10.75
C ILE A 112 6.08 1.45 12.20
N VAL A 113 5.09 2.01 12.89
CA VAL A 113 4.81 1.65 14.30
C VAL A 113 4.45 0.18 14.42
N PHE A 114 3.67 -0.36 13.50
CA PHE A 114 3.28 -1.77 13.52
C PHE A 114 4.47 -2.69 13.23
N THR A 115 5.29 -2.36 12.22
CA THR A 115 6.56 -3.04 11.94
C THR A 115 7.45 -3.05 13.19
N ALA A 116 7.60 -1.89 13.84
CA ALA A 116 8.46 -1.74 15.00
C ALA A 116 7.97 -2.54 16.22
N ARG A 117 6.65 -2.71 16.38
CA ARG A 117 6.08 -3.51 17.48
C ARG A 117 6.10 -5.01 17.23
N VAL A 118 5.89 -5.44 15.98
CA VAL A 118 5.73 -6.87 15.65
C VAL A 118 7.05 -7.50 15.20
N LEU A 119 7.81 -6.83 14.35
CA LEU A 119 9.08 -7.32 13.78
C LEU A 119 10.31 -6.72 14.47
N GLY A 120 10.10 -5.85 15.46
CA GLY A 120 11.17 -5.25 16.25
C GLY A 120 11.54 -3.83 15.82
N LEU A 121 11.97 -3.05 16.82
CA LEU A 121 12.36 -1.65 16.65
C LEU A 121 13.44 -1.42 15.58
N PRO A 122 14.50 -2.25 15.46
CA PRO A 122 15.52 -2.06 14.44
C PRO A 122 14.93 -2.07 13.03
N LEU A 123 14.12 -3.09 12.69
CA LEU A 123 13.53 -3.24 11.36
C LEU A 123 12.53 -2.10 11.05
N GLY A 124 11.74 -1.67 12.05
CA GLY A 124 10.85 -0.52 11.90
C GLY A 124 11.60 0.78 11.62
N GLY A 125 12.72 1.03 12.31
CA GLY A 125 13.61 2.16 12.07
C GLY A 125 14.27 2.10 10.70
N ALA A 126 14.76 0.93 10.30
CA ALA A 126 15.34 0.71 8.97
C ALA A 126 14.34 1.01 7.86
N ARG A 127 13.12 0.48 7.98
CA ARG A 127 12.04 0.75 7.05
C ARG A 127 11.83 2.26 6.88
N ALA A 128 11.70 3.00 7.99
CA ALA A 128 11.48 4.44 7.94
C ALA A 128 12.64 5.18 7.23
N PHE A 129 13.89 4.85 7.59
CA PHE A 129 15.07 5.47 7.02
C PHE A 129 15.23 5.18 5.52
N PHE A 130 15.21 3.90 5.14
CA PHE A 130 15.40 3.49 3.76
C PHE A 130 14.25 3.91 2.87
N ALA A 131 13.01 3.94 3.37
CA ALA A 131 11.88 4.40 2.58
C ALA A 131 11.99 5.90 2.23
N VAL A 132 12.43 6.76 3.16
CA VAL A 132 12.71 8.18 2.86
C VAL A 132 13.84 8.31 1.84
N ALA A 133 14.96 7.60 2.06
CA ALA A 133 16.12 7.66 1.18
C ALA A 133 15.79 7.17 -0.24
N MET A 134 15.03 6.08 -0.36
CA MET A 134 14.55 5.54 -1.63
C MET A 134 13.58 6.49 -2.31
N ALA A 135 12.62 7.09 -1.60
CA ALA A 135 11.69 8.06 -2.20
C ALA A 135 12.47 9.21 -2.87
N ALA A 136 13.45 9.76 -2.17
CA ALA A 136 14.30 10.83 -2.70
C ALA A 136 15.14 10.35 -3.89
N GLY A 137 15.79 9.19 -3.78
CA GLY A 137 16.64 8.62 -4.82
C GLY A 137 15.88 8.25 -6.10
N ILE A 138 14.70 7.62 -5.95
CA ILE A 138 13.81 7.27 -7.07
C ILE A 138 13.35 8.54 -7.77
N GLY A 139 12.82 9.52 -7.01
CA GLY A 139 12.37 10.79 -7.59
C GLY A 139 13.49 11.51 -8.32
N LEU A 140 14.68 11.60 -7.72
CA LEU A 140 15.83 12.28 -8.33
C LEU A 140 16.26 11.59 -9.62
N THR A 141 16.32 10.26 -9.61
CA THR A 141 16.68 9.49 -10.81
C THR A 141 15.64 9.66 -11.91
N MET A 142 14.35 9.62 -11.57
CA MET A 142 13.26 9.86 -12.52
C MET A 142 13.36 11.26 -13.15
N ALA A 143 13.72 12.28 -12.38
CA ALA A 143 13.94 13.62 -12.92
C ALA A 143 15.23 13.78 -13.71
N LEU A 144 16.31 13.07 -13.37
CA LEU A 144 17.53 13.11 -14.18
C LEU A 144 17.33 12.45 -15.54
N VAL A 145 16.56 11.36 -15.60
CA VAL A 145 16.31 10.63 -16.84
C VAL A 145 15.20 11.27 -17.69
N PHE A 146 14.16 11.81 -17.06
CA PHE A 146 12.96 12.30 -17.77
C PHE A 146 12.59 13.76 -17.49
N GLY A 147 13.32 14.48 -16.64
CA GLY A 147 12.98 15.85 -16.24
C GLY A 147 13.28 16.92 -17.29
N SER A 148 13.92 16.57 -18.41
CA SER A 148 14.19 17.47 -19.54
C SER A 148 13.51 17.04 -20.85
N SER A 149 12.83 15.89 -20.87
CA SER A 149 12.12 15.40 -22.06
C SER A 149 10.71 15.96 -22.10
N ASN A 150 10.56 17.09 -22.80
CA ASN A 150 9.33 17.71 -23.30
C ASN A 150 8.22 17.99 -22.28
N ASP A 151 8.23 19.21 -21.74
CA ASP A 151 7.08 19.93 -21.20
C ASP A 151 5.89 20.07 -22.20
N SER A 152 6.06 19.61 -23.45
CA SER A 152 5.00 19.54 -24.47
C SER A 152 4.20 18.23 -24.47
N GLU A 153 4.56 17.25 -23.62
CA GLU A 153 3.71 16.11 -23.28
C GLU A 153 3.16 16.27 -21.84
N SER A 154 2.80 17.49 -21.45
CA SER A 154 1.63 17.57 -20.56
C SER A 154 0.52 16.81 -21.28
N PRO A 155 -0.15 15.83 -20.68
CA PRO A 155 -1.34 15.24 -21.28
C PRO A 155 -2.47 16.28 -21.29
N GLU A 156 -2.32 17.35 -22.07
CA GLU A 156 -3.44 18.09 -22.65
C GLU A 156 -4.18 17.09 -23.54
N GLY A 157 -5.09 16.35 -22.92
CA GLY A 157 -6.04 15.47 -23.62
C GLY A 157 -5.85 13.97 -23.45
N GLN A 158 -4.84 13.48 -22.70
CA GLN A 158 -4.87 12.07 -22.27
C GLN A 158 -5.56 11.94 -20.93
N THR A 159 -6.87 11.71 -21.00
CA THR A 159 -7.61 11.01 -19.97
C THR A 159 -6.84 9.72 -19.68
N VAL A 160 -6.16 9.65 -18.54
CA VAL A 160 -5.86 8.35 -17.93
C VAL A 160 -7.20 7.64 -17.87
N ALA A 161 -7.34 6.55 -18.62
CA ALA A 161 -8.52 5.70 -18.60
C ALA A 161 -8.59 4.98 -17.25
N THR A 162 -8.97 5.71 -16.20
CA THR A 162 -10.11 5.33 -15.39
C THR A 162 -11.34 5.56 -16.29
N ASP A 163 -12.23 4.58 -16.37
CA ASP A 163 -13.34 4.56 -17.34
C ASP A 163 -14.48 5.57 -17.03
N GLY A 164 -14.13 6.81 -16.67
CA GLY A 164 -15.09 7.90 -16.48
C GLY A 164 -14.72 8.86 -15.36
N GLY A 165 -14.12 9.99 -15.73
CA GLY A 165 -13.89 11.12 -14.83
C GLY A 165 -13.01 12.18 -15.48
N GLN A 166 -13.61 13.25 -15.99
CA GLN A 166 -12.85 14.46 -16.28
C GLN A 166 -12.56 15.13 -14.94
N VAL A 167 -11.28 15.30 -14.58
CA VAL A 167 -10.86 16.05 -13.38
C VAL A 167 -11.57 17.40 -13.38
N VAL A 168 -12.70 17.49 -12.65
CA VAL A 168 -13.52 18.70 -12.64
C VAL A 168 -12.70 19.80 -11.97
N ALA A 169 -12.55 20.93 -12.66
CA ALA A 169 -11.83 22.08 -12.16
C ALA A 169 -12.38 22.49 -10.79
N GLU A 170 -11.51 22.39 -9.79
CA GLU A 170 -11.91 22.53 -8.39
C GLU A 170 -12.15 24.01 -8.05
N ARG A 171 -13.33 24.33 -7.53
CA ARG A 171 -13.56 25.65 -6.90
C ARG A 171 -12.70 25.75 -5.63
N ASP A 172 -12.09 26.90 -5.38
CA ASP A 172 -11.42 27.22 -4.11
C ASP A 172 -12.47 27.14 -2.97
N ARG A 173 -12.48 26.04 -2.21
CA ARG A 173 -13.43 25.83 -1.10
C ARG A 173 -12.86 26.34 0.22
N PRO A 174 -13.72 26.84 1.11
CA PRO A 174 -13.27 27.30 2.42
C PRO A 174 -12.68 26.15 3.24
N LEU A 175 -11.59 26.43 3.95
CA LEU A 175 -10.83 25.46 4.76
C LEU A 175 -11.67 24.66 5.76
N TRP A 176 -12.79 25.20 6.25
CA TRP A 176 -13.68 24.45 7.15
C TRP A 176 -14.46 23.35 6.44
N VAL A 177 -14.85 23.53 5.18
CA VAL A 177 -15.53 22.49 4.39
C VAL A 177 -14.57 21.35 4.11
N THR A 178 -13.36 21.71 3.66
CA THR A 178 -12.29 20.74 3.41
C THR A 178 -11.86 20.05 4.71
N GLY A 179 -11.57 20.80 5.77
CA GLY A 179 -11.21 20.24 7.08
C GLY A 179 -12.32 19.38 7.71
N GLY A 180 -13.58 19.79 7.56
CA GLY A 180 -14.74 19.03 8.04
C GLY A 180 -14.95 17.74 7.25
N PHE A 181 -14.80 17.77 5.93
CA PHE A 181 -14.89 16.58 5.07
C PHE A 181 -13.85 15.55 5.48
N PHE A 182 -12.58 15.95 5.54
CA PHE A 182 -11.47 15.05 5.90
C PHE A 182 -11.53 14.61 7.36
N GLY A 183 -11.78 15.55 8.27
CA GLY A 183 -11.90 15.25 9.69
C GLY A 183 -12.99 14.22 9.95
N SER A 184 -14.12 14.32 9.24
CA SER A 184 -15.19 13.33 9.32
C SER A 184 -14.76 11.95 8.81
N GLN A 185 -14.02 11.88 7.71
CA GLN A 185 -13.58 10.61 7.15
C GLN A 185 -12.50 9.93 8.00
N VAL A 186 -11.52 10.70 8.52
CA VAL A 186 -10.51 10.20 9.46
C VAL A 186 -11.19 9.71 10.75
N ALA A 187 -12.16 10.46 11.28
CA ALA A 187 -12.91 10.05 12.47
C ALA A 187 -13.71 8.76 12.22
N ILE A 188 -14.43 8.67 11.09
CA ILE A 188 -15.14 7.45 10.68
C ILE A 188 -14.18 6.27 10.60
N LEU A 189 -13.02 6.44 9.96
CA LEU A 189 -12.00 5.39 9.84
C LEU A 189 -11.51 4.94 11.22
N LEU A 190 -11.10 5.86 12.09
CA LEU A 190 -10.56 5.53 13.41
C LEU A 190 -11.60 4.82 14.31
N ILE A 191 -12.86 5.27 14.28
CA ILE A 191 -13.95 4.69 15.08
C ILE A 191 -14.43 3.35 14.49
N ALA A 192 -14.45 3.20 13.17
CA ALA A 192 -14.84 1.94 12.53
C ALA A 192 -13.76 0.87 12.74
N ALA A 193 -12.48 1.25 12.56
CA ALA A 193 -11.35 0.33 12.61
C ALA A 193 -10.92 -0.07 14.03
N THR A 194 -11.25 0.70 15.08
CA THR A 194 -10.83 0.35 16.44
C THR A 194 -11.48 -0.96 16.91
N GLY A 195 -10.68 -1.95 17.31
CA GLY A 195 -11.18 -3.18 17.94
C GLY A 195 -11.65 -2.99 19.38
N LEU A 196 -11.41 -1.81 19.97
CA LEU A 196 -11.64 -1.54 21.39
C LEU A 196 -13.12 -1.24 21.73
N LEU A 197 -13.94 -0.93 20.74
CA LEU A 197 -15.34 -0.55 20.95
C LEU A 197 -16.29 -1.61 20.37
N SER A 198 -17.36 -1.90 21.12
CA SER A 198 -18.46 -2.74 20.61
C SER A 198 -19.32 -1.98 19.60
N TRP A 199 -20.02 -2.70 18.73
CA TRP A 199 -20.92 -2.09 17.73
C TRP A 199 -22.02 -1.21 18.34
N ALA A 200 -22.44 -1.53 19.57
CA ALA A 200 -23.41 -0.72 20.32
C ALA A 200 -22.90 0.70 20.64
N VAL A 201 -21.58 0.87 20.78
CA VAL A 201 -20.94 2.18 21.02
C VAL A 201 -20.42 2.80 19.72
N LYS A 202 -19.92 1.97 18.78
CA LYS A 202 -19.47 2.46 17.47
C LYS A 202 -20.59 3.10 16.67
N ALA A 203 -21.76 2.48 16.60
CA ALA A 203 -22.88 2.98 15.80
C ALA A 203 -23.30 4.42 16.18
N PRO A 204 -23.57 4.76 17.46
CA PRO A 204 -23.93 6.12 17.84
C PRO A 204 -22.77 7.12 17.69
N LEU A 205 -21.51 6.67 17.78
CA LEU A 205 -20.36 7.54 17.52
C LEU A 205 -20.16 7.82 16.02
N LEU A 206 -20.44 6.84 15.16
CA LEU A 206 -20.30 6.97 13.70
C LEU A 206 -21.44 7.79 13.08
N ALA A 207 -22.67 7.66 13.58
CA ALA A 207 -23.86 8.34 13.07
C ALA A 207 -23.68 9.86 12.85
N PRO A 208 -23.18 10.67 13.82
CA PRO A 208 -22.98 12.10 13.60
C PRO A 208 -21.91 12.41 12.54
N TRP A 209 -20.88 11.58 12.41
CA TRP A 209 -19.85 11.77 11.39
C TRP A 209 -20.36 11.45 9.98
N PHE A 210 -21.14 10.38 9.81
CA PHE A 210 -21.81 10.09 8.55
C PHE A 210 -22.83 11.17 8.19
N ALA A 211 -23.57 11.70 9.17
CA ALA A 211 -24.50 12.81 8.95
C ALA A 211 -23.77 14.09 8.52
N LEU A 212 -22.65 14.43 9.17
CA LEU A 212 -21.80 15.56 8.79
C LEU A 212 -21.24 15.39 7.36
N LEU A 213 -20.71 14.21 7.04
CA LEU A 213 -20.20 13.90 5.71
C LEU A 213 -21.30 14.04 4.64
N GLY A 214 -22.48 13.47 4.90
CA GLY A 214 -23.64 13.58 4.02
C GLY A 214 -24.11 15.04 3.83
N TYR A 215 -24.12 15.83 4.91
CA TYR A 215 -24.45 17.25 4.86
C TYR A 215 -23.45 18.05 4.01
N LEU A 216 -22.15 17.82 4.21
CA LEU A 216 -21.09 18.49 3.44
C LEU A 216 -21.18 18.11 1.95
N LEU A 217 -21.34 16.83 1.64
CA LEU A 217 -21.53 16.36 0.26
C LEU A 217 -22.77 16.98 -0.39
N TYR A 218 -23.90 17.00 0.31
CA TYR A 218 -25.15 17.54 -0.25
C TYR A 218 -25.13 19.05 -0.46
N THR A 219 -24.46 19.80 0.42
CA THR A 219 -24.52 21.28 0.41
C THR A 219 -23.33 21.96 -0.25
N GLN A 220 -22.15 21.35 -0.21
CA GLN A 220 -20.88 21.99 -0.62
C GLN A 220 -20.23 21.34 -1.85
N PHE A 221 -20.69 20.17 -2.30
CA PHE A 221 -20.15 19.47 -3.47
C PHE A 221 -21.17 19.46 -4.60
N ASP A 222 -20.73 19.80 -5.81
CA ASP A 222 -21.54 19.68 -7.01
C ASP A 222 -21.79 18.19 -7.33
N ARG A 223 -22.96 17.88 -7.93
CA ARG A 223 -23.34 16.48 -8.22
C ARG A 223 -22.35 15.78 -9.14
N ASP A 224 -21.79 16.49 -10.10
CA ASP A 224 -20.83 15.95 -11.07
C ASP A 224 -19.56 15.47 -10.36
N VAL A 225 -19.09 16.21 -9.35
CA VAL A 225 -17.92 15.85 -8.52
C VAL A 225 -18.20 14.61 -7.67
N ILE A 226 -19.42 14.51 -7.12
CA ILE A 226 -19.83 13.33 -6.33
C ILE A 226 -19.93 12.10 -7.23
N GLU A 227 -20.51 12.25 -8.42
CA GLU A 227 -20.67 11.16 -9.37
C GLU A 227 -19.33 10.63 -9.88
N GLU A 228 -18.41 11.52 -10.25
CA GLU A 228 -17.03 11.15 -10.62
C GLU A 228 -16.33 10.42 -9.48
N TRP A 229 -16.42 10.94 -8.25
CA TRP A 229 -15.84 10.29 -7.08
C TRP A 229 -16.42 8.89 -6.81
N LEU A 230 -17.73 8.71 -6.97
CA LEU A 230 -18.38 7.40 -6.84
C LEU A 230 -17.98 6.44 -7.97
N GLN A 231 -17.85 6.93 -9.21
CA GLN A 231 -17.39 6.14 -10.36
C GLN A 231 -15.95 5.68 -10.17
N GLU A 232 -15.06 6.55 -9.73
CA GLU A 232 -13.66 6.22 -9.37
C GLU A 232 -13.63 5.17 -8.25
N THR A 233 -14.37 5.41 -7.16
CA THR A 233 -14.48 4.45 -6.04
C THR A 233 -14.97 3.08 -6.53
N TRP A 234 -15.96 3.06 -7.43
CA TRP A 234 -16.51 1.83 -8.00
C TRP A 234 -15.53 1.14 -8.95
N PHE A 235 -14.77 1.89 -9.75
CA PHE A 235 -13.72 1.36 -10.60
C PHE A 235 -12.65 0.66 -9.77
N PHE A 236 -12.11 1.32 -8.73
CA PHE A 236 -11.13 0.72 -7.84
C PHE A 236 -11.68 -0.50 -7.11
N THR A 237 -12.94 -0.44 -6.66
CA THR A 237 -13.61 -1.59 -6.05
C THR A 237 -13.64 -2.77 -7.02
N LYS A 238 -14.09 -2.59 -8.27
CA LYS A 238 -14.15 -3.66 -9.28
C LYS A 238 -12.77 -4.20 -9.69
N ALA A 239 -11.74 -3.37 -9.67
CA ALA A 239 -10.39 -3.78 -10.06
C ALA A 239 -9.66 -4.51 -8.93
N ILE A 240 -9.72 -3.96 -7.71
CA ILE A 240 -8.91 -4.42 -6.57
C ILE A 240 -9.60 -5.56 -5.83
N PHE A 241 -10.92 -5.48 -5.60
CA PHE A 241 -11.63 -6.43 -4.75
C PHE A 241 -11.58 -7.89 -5.27
N PRO A 242 -11.81 -8.17 -6.57
CA PRO A 242 -11.73 -9.54 -7.07
C PRO A 242 -10.31 -10.10 -7.03
N LEU A 243 -9.31 -9.28 -7.38
CA LEU A 243 -7.90 -9.67 -7.33
C LEU A 243 -7.47 -10.01 -5.91
N LEU A 244 -7.95 -9.24 -4.94
CA LEU A 244 -7.67 -9.40 -3.52
C LEU A 244 -8.29 -10.68 -2.96
N ILE A 245 -9.56 -10.99 -3.27
CA ILE A 245 -10.19 -12.26 -2.89
C ILE A 245 -9.43 -13.44 -3.50
N ALA A 246 -9.10 -13.36 -4.79
CA ALA A 246 -8.36 -14.42 -5.47
C ALA A 246 -6.96 -14.59 -4.87
N GLY A 247 -6.26 -13.50 -4.60
CA GLY A 247 -4.92 -13.50 -4.01
C GLY A 247 -4.89 -14.09 -2.61
N THR A 248 -5.79 -13.68 -1.71
CA THR A 248 -5.84 -14.20 -0.33
C THR A 248 -6.22 -15.67 -0.29
N PHE A 249 -7.14 -16.08 -1.16
CA PHE A 249 -7.51 -17.47 -1.33
C PHE A 249 -6.32 -18.33 -1.81
N VAL A 250 -5.60 -17.85 -2.82
CA VAL A 250 -4.41 -18.53 -3.35
C VAL A 250 -3.30 -18.62 -2.30
N ILE A 251 -3.07 -17.58 -1.50
CA ILE A 251 -2.09 -17.59 -0.41
C ILE A 251 -2.45 -18.68 0.62
N GLY A 252 -3.71 -18.78 1.03
CA GLY A 252 -4.17 -19.83 1.95
C GLY A 252 -3.99 -21.24 1.37
N ILE A 253 -4.23 -21.42 0.07
CA ILE A 253 -3.96 -22.67 -0.65
C ILE A 253 -2.46 -23.00 -0.67
N ILE A 254 -1.61 -22.03 -1.01
CA ILE A 254 -0.15 -22.21 -1.04
C ILE A 254 0.35 -22.60 0.34
N GLY A 255 -0.16 -21.94 1.39
CA GLY A 255 0.11 -22.29 2.78
C GLY A 255 -0.25 -23.74 3.11
N ALA A 256 -1.44 -24.19 2.69
CA ALA A 256 -1.89 -25.56 2.93
C ALA A 256 -1.05 -26.59 2.17
N VAL A 257 -0.72 -26.32 0.91
CA VAL A 257 0.18 -27.17 0.12
C VAL A 257 1.56 -27.24 0.76
N ALA A 258 2.07 -26.10 1.23
CA ALA A 258 3.35 -26.02 1.93
C ALA A 258 3.35 -26.85 3.20
N ALA A 259 2.27 -26.82 3.98
CA ALA A 259 2.13 -27.59 5.21
C ALA A 259 2.14 -29.11 4.93
N MET A 260 1.36 -29.56 3.93
CA MET A 260 1.34 -30.98 3.56
C MET A 260 2.65 -31.47 2.98
N ALA A 261 3.36 -30.64 2.20
CA ALA A 261 4.69 -30.97 1.67
C ALA A 261 5.70 -31.25 2.79
N GLN A 262 5.47 -30.72 3.99
CA GLN A 262 6.27 -30.91 5.19
C GLN A 262 5.71 -31.98 6.14
N GLY A 263 4.63 -32.68 5.75
CA GLY A 263 4.00 -33.71 6.56
C GLY A 263 3.08 -33.20 7.68
N MET A 264 2.75 -31.90 7.69
CA MET A 264 1.82 -31.29 8.65
C MET A 264 0.38 -31.26 8.10
N GLY A 265 -0.62 -31.36 8.99
CA GLY A 265 -2.00 -31.08 8.61
C GLY A 265 -2.22 -29.57 8.37
N PRO A 266 -2.78 -29.12 7.24
CA PRO A 266 -2.95 -27.67 6.94
C PRO A 266 -3.70 -26.86 8.00
N LEU A 267 -4.60 -27.51 8.73
CA LEU A 267 -5.46 -26.93 9.76
C LEU A 267 -5.00 -27.29 11.18
N GLU A 268 -3.86 -27.97 11.30
CA GLU A 268 -3.26 -28.30 12.59
C GLU A 268 -2.71 -27.04 13.25
N THR A 269 -2.77 -26.97 14.57
CA THR A 269 -2.27 -25.83 15.33
C THR A 269 -0.79 -26.03 15.62
N VAL A 270 0.04 -25.10 15.17
CA VAL A 270 1.47 -25.03 15.48
C VAL A 270 1.66 -23.95 16.52
N THR A 271 2.20 -24.31 17.67
CA THR A 271 2.56 -23.36 18.73
C THR A 271 4.04 -22.99 18.56
N THR A 272 4.33 -21.70 18.44
CA THR A 272 5.71 -21.21 18.35
C THR A 272 6.39 -21.21 19.72
N ASP A 273 7.72 -21.12 19.73
CA ASP A 273 8.51 -21.00 20.98
C ASP A 273 8.15 -19.74 21.78
N ALA A 274 7.53 -18.74 21.14
CA ALA A 274 7.01 -17.52 21.77
C ALA A 274 5.62 -17.70 22.42
N GLY A 275 5.01 -18.89 22.34
CA GLY A 275 3.70 -19.22 22.90
C GLY A 275 2.50 -18.79 22.05
N GLU A 276 2.72 -18.29 20.84
CA GLU A 276 1.66 -17.94 19.90
C GLU A 276 1.19 -19.18 19.13
N THR A 277 -0.13 -19.34 18.96
CA THR A 277 -0.70 -20.50 18.26
C THR A 277 -1.17 -20.08 16.88
N PHE A 278 -0.55 -20.64 15.84
CA PHE A 278 -0.92 -20.43 14.44
C PHE A 278 -1.49 -21.71 13.84
N THR A 279 -2.18 -21.59 12.71
CA THR A 279 -2.52 -22.76 11.90
C THR A 279 -1.35 -23.09 10.97
N ALA A 280 -1.08 -24.37 10.72
CA ALA A 280 0.11 -24.81 9.99
C ALA A 280 0.26 -24.15 8.61
N HIS A 281 -0.85 -23.92 7.89
CA HIS A 281 -0.81 -23.25 6.59
C HIS A 281 -0.28 -21.79 6.66
N GLN A 282 -0.35 -21.14 7.82
CA GLN A 282 0.11 -19.76 8.00
C GLN A 282 1.61 -19.63 8.23
N VAL A 283 2.31 -20.72 8.58
CA VAL A 283 3.75 -20.70 8.91
C VAL A 283 4.58 -21.63 8.00
N ALA A 284 3.94 -22.57 7.33
CA ALA A 284 4.59 -23.54 6.46
C ALA A 284 5.39 -22.91 5.29
N PRO A 285 4.97 -21.81 4.63
CA PRO A 285 5.77 -21.21 3.58
C PRO A 285 7.15 -20.72 4.06
N GLY A 286 7.26 -20.21 5.30
CA GLY A 286 8.52 -19.79 5.89
C GLY A 286 9.51 -20.94 6.00
N LEU A 287 9.05 -22.12 6.45
CA LEU A 287 9.89 -23.32 6.55
C LEU A 287 10.39 -23.81 5.19
N LEU A 288 9.54 -23.79 4.15
CA LEU A 288 9.97 -24.15 2.78
C LEU A 288 10.97 -23.15 2.20
N THR A 289 10.81 -21.88 2.54
CA THR A 289 11.58 -20.81 1.93
C THR A 289 12.81 -20.41 2.76
N GLN A 290 12.99 -21.00 3.95
CA GLN A 290 14.15 -20.76 4.83
C GLN A 290 15.48 -20.97 4.12
N GLY A 291 15.61 -21.99 3.26
CA GLY A 291 16.83 -22.22 2.49
C GLY A 291 17.20 -21.09 1.52
N ILE A 292 16.25 -20.20 1.21
CA ILE A 292 16.45 -19.02 0.34
C ILE A 292 16.47 -17.75 1.18
N PHE A 293 15.50 -17.55 2.07
CA PHE A 293 15.32 -16.29 2.82
C PHE A 293 15.96 -16.28 4.21
N GLY A 294 16.49 -17.40 4.70
CA GLY A 294 17.11 -17.52 6.02
C GLY A 294 18.44 -16.78 6.16
N GLU A 295 19.06 -16.39 5.04
CA GLU A 295 20.30 -15.60 5.03
C GLU A 295 20.16 -14.35 4.18
N THR A 296 20.89 -13.28 4.54
CA THR A 296 21.00 -12.07 3.72
C THR A 296 21.96 -12.32 2.55
N THR A 297 21.42 -12.49 1.35
CA THR A 297 22.17 -12.63 0.10
C THR A 297 21.53 -11.80 -1.00
N VAL A 298 22.26 -11.54 -2.09
CA VAL A 298 21.72 -10.82 -3.25
C VAL A 298 20.50 -11.55 -3.82
N LEU A 299 20.55 -12.88 -3.83
CA LEU A 299 19.45 -13.71 -4.28
C LEU A 299 18.23 -13.58 -3.35
N SER A 300 18.43 -13.66 -2.04
CA SER A 300 17.33 -13.63 -1.07
C SER A 300 16.64 -12.27 -1.05
N SER A 301 17.39 -11.18 -0.94
CA SER A 301 16.84 -9.81 -0.98
C SER A 301 16.25 -9.48 -2.34
N GLY A 302 16.86 -9.94 -3.44
CA GLY A 302 16.36 -9.74 -4.80
C GLY A 302 15.03 -10.45 -5.04
N LEU A 303 14.94 -11.73 -4.68
CA LEU A 303 13.69 -12.49 -4.78
C LEU A 303 12.61 -11.92 -3.87
N ALA A 304 12.95 -11.53 -2.64
CA ALA A 304 12.00 -10.91 -1.72
C ALA A 304 11.43 -9.59 -2.28
N SER A 305 12.27 -8.77 -2.91
CA SER A 305 11.83 -7.55 -3.59
C SER A 305 10.90 -7.84 -4.78
N VAL A 306 11.22 -8.83 -5.62
CA VAL A 306 10.37 -9.23 -6.75
C VAL A 306 9.04 -9.81 -6.28
N ILE A 307 9.07 -10.67 -5.25
CA ILE A 307 7.88 -11.24 -4.61
C ILE A 307 7.01 -10.11 -4.08
N GLY A 308 7.58 -9.18 -3.31
CA GLY A 308 6.88 -7.98 -2.85
C GLY A 308 6.25 -7.22 -4.01
N ALA A 309 6.99 -6.98 -5.09
CA ALA A 309 6.50 -6.23 -6.24
C ALA A 309 5.31 -6.88 -6.98
N VAL A 310 5.22 -8.21 -6.95
CA VAL A 310 4.15 -8.96 -7.62
C VAL A 310 2.96 -9.15 -6.68
N LEU A 311 3.22 -9.45 -5.40
CA LEU A 311 2.19 -9.64 -4.39
C LEU A 311 1.50 -8.32 -4.08
N TYR A 312 0.19 -8.30 -4.28
CA TYR A 312 -0.62 -7.23 -3.75
C TYR A 312 -0.67 -7.36 -2.21
N MET A 313 0.16 -6.57 -1.54
CA MET A 313 0.24 -6.54 -0.08
C MET A 313 -0.29 -5.21 0.46
N PRO A 314 -1.47 -5.22 1.11
CA PRO A 314 -1.94 -4.07 1.87
C PRO A 314 -0.93 -3.70 2.96
N THR A 315 -0.73 -2.41 3.16
CA THR A 315 0.31 -1.85 4.05
C THR A 315 0.20 -2.31 5.52
N LEU A 316 -0.93 -2.85 5.96
CA LEU A 316 -1.08 -3.40 7.31
C LEU A 316 -0.92 -4.93 7.38
N LEU A 317 -0.97 -5.62 6.24
CA LEU A 317 -0.83 -7.07 6.18
C LEU A 317 0.58 -7.53 5.86
N GLU A 318 1.42 -6.63 5.37
CA GLU A 318 2.81 -6.96 5.10
C GLU A 318 3.59 -7.40 6.34
N VAL A 319 3.28 -6.79 7.49
CA VAL A 319 3.95 -7.08 8.75
C VAL A 319 3.61 -8.51 9.22
N PRO A 320 2.33 -8.93 9.26
CA PRO A 320 1.96 -10.33 9.46
C PRO A 320 2.54 -11.27 8.41
N ILE A 321 2.47 -10.93 7.12
CA ILE A 321 2.99 -11.80 6.05
C ILE A 321 4.48 -12.07 6.25
N ILE A 322 5.28 -11.06 6.56
CA ILE A 322 6.71 -11.26 6.79
C ILE A 322 6.96 -11.97 8.11
N GLY A 323 6.22 -11.59 9.16
CA GLY A 323 6.34 -12.17 10.49
C GLY A 323 5.98 -13.66 10.54
N SER A 324 4.74 -14.00 10.20
CA SER A 324 4.21 -15.37 10.30
C SER A 324 4.44 -16.18 9.02
N LEU A 325 4.04 -15.67 7.84
CA LEU A 325 4.06 -16.45 6.59
C LEU A 325 5.47 -16.77 6.12
N PHE A 326 6.36 -15.78 6.09
CA PHE A 326 7.79 -15.99 5.82
C PHE A 326 8.61 -16.31 7.07
N GLY A 327 7.97 -16.26 8.24
CA GLY A 327 8.55 -16.76 9.49
C GLY A 327 9.67 -15.89 10.07
N TYR A 328 9.70 -14.58 9.77
CA TYR A 328 10.68 -13.67 10.35
C TYR A 328 10.64 -13.67 11.89
N THR A 329 9.44 -13.68 12.50
CA THR A 329 9.32 -13.70 13.98
C THR A 329 9.79 -15.01 14.60
N ASN A 330 9.88 -16.08 13.80
CA ASN A 330 10.36 -17.40 14.19
C ASN A 330 11.82 -17.65 13.75
N GLY A 331 12.53 -16.62 13.27
CA GLY A 331 13.91 -16.74 12.82
C GLY A 331 14.12 -17.51 11.51
N LEU A 332 13.06 -17.70 10.71
CA LEU A 332 13.13 -18.40 9.42
C LEU A 332 13.54 -17.50 8.25
N MET A 333 13.40 -16.18 8.43
CA MET A 333 13.72 -15.16 7.42
C MET A 333 14.69 -14.14 8.01
N ALA A 334 15.74 -13.82 7.27
CA ALA A 334 16.71 -12.80 7.65
C ALA A 334 16.18 -11.37 7.46
N ASP A 335 16.77 -10.42 8.18
CA ASP A 335 16.47 -8.99 8.14
C ASP A 335 16.55 -8.39 6.73
N GLY A 336 17.53 -8.83 5.94
CA GLY A 336 17.75 -8.28 4.60
C GLY A 336 16.59 -8.55 3.63
N PRO A 337 16.20 -9.80 3.37
CA PRO A 337 15.03 -10.09 2.56
C PRO A 337 13.73 -9.55 3.19
N ALA A 338 13.60 -9.53 4.53
CA ALA A 338 12.42 -8.97 5.19
C ALA A 338 12.25 -7.47 4.87
N LEU A 339 13.31 -6.67 5.00
CA LEU A 339 13.28 -5.25 4.68
C LEU A 339 13.05 -5.00 3.17
N ALA A 340 13.69 -5.79 2.30
CA ALA A 340 13.48 -5.67 0.86
C ALA A 340 12.01 -5.90 0.47
N LEU A 341 11.33 -6.85 1.13
CA LEU A 341 9.92 -7.13 0.92
C LEU A 341 9.02 -6.00 1.44
N LEU A 342 9.31 -5.46 2.64
CA LEU A 342 8.60 -4.31 3.23
C LEU A 342 8.68 -3.04 2.39
N LEU A 343 9.79 -2.83 1.67
CA LEU A 343 10.00 -1.62 0.87
C LEU A 343 9.41 -1.75 -0.54
N ALA A 344 9.43 -2.94 -1.12
CA ALA A 344 8.90 -3.19 -2.46
C ALA A 344 7.38 -3.38 -2.47
N GLY A 345 6.84 -4.18 -1.54
CA GLY A 345 5.45 -4.65 -1.57
C GLY A 345 4.38 -3.55 -1.61
N PRO A 346 4.40 -2.59 -0.68
CA PRO A 346 3.39 -1.52 -0.67
C PRO A 346 3.47 -0.59 -1.88
N SER A 347 4.65 -0.50 -2.48
CA SER A 347 4.97 0.46 -3.55
C SER A 347 4.84 -0.13 -4.95
N LEU A 348 4.87 -1.45 -5.08
CA LEU A 348 4.77 -2.18 -6.34
C LEU A 348 3.76 -3.31 -6.17
N SER A 349 2.67 -3.23 -6.93
CA SER A 349 1.74 -4.34 -7.11
C SER A 349 1.23 -4.30 -8.54
N LEU A 350 0.72 -5.42 -9.05
CA LEU A 350 0.24 -5.51 -10.43
C LEU A 350 -0.81 -4.42 -10.77
N PRO A 351 -1.80 -4.11 -9.89
CA PRO A 351 -2.71 -2.98 -10.10
C PRO A 351 -1.99 -1.61 -10.12
N ASN A 352 -1.02 -1.40 -9.23
CA ASN A 352 -0.24 -0.17 -9.16
C ASN A 352 0.53 0.06 -10.45
N MET A 353 1.21 -0.98 -10.96
CA MET A 353 1.96 -0.92 -12.21
C MET A 353 1.08 -0.58 -13.40
N LEU A 354 -0.15 -1.14 -13.47
CA LEU A 354 -1.09 -0.85 -14.55
C LEU A 354 -1.52 0.63 -14.56
N VAL A 355 -1.82 1.21 -13.39
CA VAL A 355 -2.22 2.62 -13.30
C VAL A 355 -1.05 3.55 -13.58
N ILE A 356 0.14 3.25 -13.06
CA ILE A 356 1.36 4.03 -13.36
C ILE A 356 1.65 3.99 -14.86
N TRP A 357 1.58 2.80 -15.48
CA TRP A 357 1.72 2.62 -16.93
C TRP A 357 0.76 3.49 -17.74
N LYS A 358 -0.52 3.49 -17.38
CA LYS A 358 -1.51 4.37 -18.02
C LYS A 358 -1.26 5.86 -17.78
N THR A 359 -0.57 6.23 -16.71
CA THR A 359 -0.37 7.63 -16.31
C THR A 359 0.89 8.26 -16.91
N ILE A 360 2.02 7.54 -16.89
CA ILE A 360 3.34 8.07 -17.31
C ILE A 360 3.97 7.31 -18.48
N GLY A 361 3.30 6.29 -19.02
CA GLY A 361 3.73 5.53 -20.18
C GLY A 361 4.81 4.48 -19.88
N THR A 362 5.03 3.57 -20.83
CA THR A 362 5.83 2.33 -20.66
C THR A 362 7.25 2.57 -20.17
N LYS A 363 7.98 3.53 -20.78
CA LYS A 363 9.40 3.76 -20.45
C LYS A 363 9.58 4.25 -19.01
N ARG A 364 8.75 5.21 -18.59
CA ARG A 364 8.82 5.80 -17.24
C ARG A 364 8.38 4.79 -16.18
N THR A 365 7.34 4.01 -16.46
CA THR A 365 6.88 2.95 -15.57
C THR A 365 7.91 1.83 -15.41
N ALA A 366 8.52 1.37 -16.50
CA ALA A 366 9.56 0.34 -16.45
C ALA A 366 10.76 0.80 -15.61
N LEU A 367 11.18 2.05 -15.76
CA LEU A 367 12.24 2.62 -14.93
C LEU A 367 11.82 2.69 -13.45
N TYR A 368 10.63 3.20 -13.15
CA TYR A 368 10.13 3.29 -11.78
C TYR A 368 10.10 1.92 -11.08
N ILE A 369 9.53 0.89 -11.73
CA ILE A 369 9.47 -0.47 -11.20
C ILE A 369 10.87 -1.01 -10.94
N SER A 370 11.77 -0.85 -11.92
CA SER A 370 13.16 -1.33 -11.81
C SER A 370 13.89 -0.62 -10.67
N LEU A 371 13.72 0.69 -10.52
CA LEU A 371 14.33 1.47 -9.45
C LEU A 371 13.85 1.02 -8.08
N VAL A 372 12.53 0.82 -7.90
CA VAL A 372 12.01 0.35 -6.62
C VAL A 372 12.53 -1.06 -6.30
N ALA A 373 12.51 -1.97 -7.27
CA ALA A 373 12.98 -3.34 -7.05
C ALA A 373 14.48 -3.39 -6.70
N VAL A 374 15.31 -2.68 -7.47
CA VAL A 374 16.76 -2.63 -7.22
C VAL A 374 17.07 -1.91 -5.91
N ALA A 375 16.45 -0.76 -5.65
CA ALA A 375 16.72 0.00 -4.43
C ALA A 375 16.22 -0.72 -3.17
N ALA A 376 15.09 -1.43 -3.23
CA ALA A 376 14.62 -2.26 -2.11
C ALA A 376 15.56 -3.45 -1.86
N THR A 377 16.05 -4.09 -2.92
CA THR A 377 17.07 -5.15 -2.82
C THR A 377 18.34 -4.63 -2.17
N VAL A 378 18.85 -3.48 -2.62
CA VAL A 378 20.05 -2.85 -2.07
C VAL A 378 19.85 -2.41 -0.62
N ALA A 379 18.70 -1.82 -0.28
CA ALA A 379 18.36 -1.44 1.09
C ALA A 379 18.34 -2.67 2.02
N GLY A 380 17.71 -3.76 1.58
CA GLY A 380 17.71 -5.04 2.28
C GLY A 380 19.11 -5.58 2.49
N LEU A 381 19.96 -5.57 1.46
CA LEU A 381 21.36 -6.01 1.57
C LEU A 381 22.16 -5.15 2.55
N ILE A 382 22.05 -3.82 2.45
CA ILE A 382 22.77 -2.91 3.35
C ILE A 382 22.33 -3.18 4.79
N TRP A 383 21.03 -3.23 5.06
CA TRP A 383 20.53 -3.47 6.41
C TRP A 383 20.93 -4.84 6.95
N GLY A 384 20.68 -5.89 6.17
CA GLY A 384 20.94 -7.26 6.57
C GLY A 384 22.43 -7.64 6.63
N LEU A 385 23.35 -6.78 6.15
CA LEU A 385 24.79 -6.92 6.34
C LEU A 385 25.32 -6.06 7.49
N LEU A 386 24.64 -4.96 7.84
CA LEU A 386 25.03 -4.07 8.95
C LEU A 386 24.64 -4.62 10.33
N ILE A 387 23.63 -5.49 10.40
CA ILE A 387 23.10 -6.06 11.65
C ILE A 387 23.64 -7.46 11.97
N VAL A 388 24.48 -8.05 11.10
CA VAL A 388 25.17 -9.33 11.36
C VAL A 388 26.17 -9.22 12.51
#